data_AF-A0A6A7L4M5-F1
#
_entry.id   AF-A0A6A7L4M5-F1
#
_cell.length_a   1.000
_cell.length_b   1.000
_cell.length_c   1.000
_cell.angle_alpha   90.00
_cell.angle_beta   90.00
_cell.angle_gamma   90.00
#
_symmetry.space_group_name_H-M   'P 1'
#
loop_
_entity.id
_entity.type
_entity.pdbx_description
1 polymer ?
#
loop_
_entity_poly.entity_id
_entity_poly.type
_entity_poly.pdbx_seq_one_letter_code
_entity_poly.pdbx_strand_id
1 'polypeptide(L)'
;MRWWRRFLKRRRLERDLDAELRFHVEQQVADLTRTGLTESEARRRARLTFGGLEQIKDACRDVRGTGWLESVFQDIRYALRGLHSTPVVSAAVVMSLALGIGANSAVYTVVHAALLRALPVSNPDRRAAQIDPATALRFE
;
A
#
# COMPACT_ATOMS: atom_id res chain seq x y z
N MET A 1 9.82 8.99 4.28
CA MET A 1 10.94 9.09 3.32
C MET A 1 11.61 7.73 3.01
N ARG A 2 10.88 6.65 2.67
CA ARG A 2 11.44 5.32 2.30
C ARG A 2 11.18 4.90 0.84
N TRP A 3 10.45 5.71 0.07
CA TRP A 3 9.99 5.38 -1.28
C TRP A 3 11.10 5.46 -2.35
N TRP A 4 12.07 6.35 -2.18
CA TRP A 4 13.16 6.58 -3.15
C TRP A 4 14.13 5.40 -3.29
N ARG A 5 14.35 4.64 -2.20
CA ARG A 5 15.19 3.43 -2.23
C ARG A 5 14.54 2.27 -3.01
N ARG A 6 13.21 2.25 -3.14
CA ARG A 6 12.49 1.25 -3.96
C ARG A 6 12.57 1.57 -5.45
N PHE A 7 12.54 2.85 -5.83
CA PHE A 7 12.76 3.29 -7.22
C PHE A 7 14.18 2.99 -7.73
N LEU A 8 15.20 3.13 -6.88
CA LEU A 8 16.58 2.77 -7.24
C LEU A 8 16.79 1.26 -7.44
N LYS A 9 16.08 0.41 -6.69
CA LYS A 9 16.08 -1.05 -6.92
C LYS A 9 15.37 -1.44 -8.22
N ARG A 10 14.31 -0.73 -8.60
CA ARG A 10 13.59 -0.93 -9.87
C ARG A 10 14.52 -0.76 -11.08
N ARG A 11 15.31 0.32 -11.14
CA ARG A 11 16.28 0.54 -12.23
C ARG A 11 17.38 -0.51 -12.30
N ARG A 12 17.72 -1.17 -11.19
CA ARG A 12 18.70 -2.26 -11.21
C ARG A 12 18.05 -3.54 -11.77
N LEU A 13 16.86 -3.87 -11.28
CA LEU A 13 16.12 -5.05 -11.72
C LEU A 13 15.68 -4.97 -13.20
N GLU A 14 15.31 -3.79 -13.69
CA GLU A 14 15.03 -3.57 -15.12
C GLU A 14 16.28 -3.79 -15.98
N ARG A 15 17.46 -3.37 -15.50
CA ARG A 15 18.73 -3.59 -16.20
C ARG A 15 19.16 -5.06 -16.17
N ASP A 16 18.98 -5.73 -15.03
CA ASP A 16 19.29 -7.16 -14.91
C ASP A 16 18.38 -8.00 -15.83
N LEU A 17 17.09 -7.67 -15.86
CA LEU A 17 16.12 -8.32 -16.76
C LEU A 17 16.46 -8.06 -18.24
N ASP A 18 16.85 -6.83 -18.58
CA ASP A 18 17.26 -6.46 -19.94
C ASP A 18 18.53 -7.21 -20.39
N ALA A 19 19.48 -7.40 -19.47
CA ALA A 19 20.68 -8.18 -19.73
C ALA A 19 20.38 -9.67 -19.95
N GLU A 20 19.53 -10.26 -19.13
CA GLU A 20 19.13 -11.68 -19.25
C GLU A 20 18.35 -11.94 -20.55
N LEU A 21 17.45 -11.02 -20.90
CA LEU A 21 16.70 -11.06 -22.15
C LEU A 21 17.59 -10.97 -23.39
N ARG A 22 18.57 -10.05 -23.38
CA ARG A 22 19.56 -9.95 -24.47
C ARG A 22 20.39 -11.22 -24.63
N PHE A 23 20.83 -11.80 -23.51
CA PHE A 23 21.58 -13.05 -23.51
C PHE A 23 20.80 -14.18 -24.21
N HIS A 24 19.50 -14.30 -23.92
CA HIS A 24 18.64 -15.28 -24.56
C HIS A 24 18.42 -15.06 -26.07
N VAL A 25 18.31 -13.81 -26.52
CA VAL A 25 18.25 -13.49 -27.96
C VAL A 25 19.54 -13.88 -28.65
N GLU A 26 20.69 -13.52 -28.07
CA GLU A 26 22.00 -13.84 -28.63
C GLU A 26 22.22 -15.36 -28.71
N GLN A 27 21.76 -16.10 -27.70
CA GLN A 27 21.82 -17.56 -27.69
C GLN A 27 20.96 -18.21 -28.80
N GLN A 28 19.73 -17.73 -29.01
CA GLN A 28 18.88 -18.23 -30.12
C GLN A 28 19.48 -17.92 -31.49
N VAL A 29 20.13 -16.76 -31.65
CA VAL A 29 20.82 -16.41 -32.89
C VAL A 29 21.96 -17.38 -33.16
N ALA A 30 22.74 -17.75 -32.13
CA ALA A 30 23.82 -18.72 -32.26
C ALA A 30 23.30 -20.12 -32.67
N ASP A 31 22.19 -20.58 -32.07
CA ASP A 31 21.58 -21.87 -32.40
C ASP A 31 20.98 -21.91 -33.82
N LEU A 32 20.32 -20.83 -34.23
CA LEU A 32 19.81 -20.69 -35.61
C LEU A 32 20.95 -20.63 -36.63
N THR A 33 22.07 -20.00 -36.28
CA THR A 33 23.25 -19.97 -37.15
C THR A 33 23.87 -21.38 -37.26
N ARG A 34 23.89 -22.16 -36.17
CA ARG A 34 24.34 -23.57 -36.18
C ARG A 34 23.46 -24.49 -37.01
N THR A 35 22.18 -24.19 -37.16
CA THR A 35 21.27 -24.94 -38.06
C THR A 35 21.43 -24.55 -39.54
N GLY A 36 22.38 -23.68 -39.86
CA GLY A 36 22.76 -23.32 -41.22
C GLY A 36 22.11 -22.04 -41.75
N LEU A 37 21.40 -21.28 -40.91
CA LEU A 37 20.92 -19.95 -41.30
C LEU A 37 22.06 -18.92 -41.29
N THR A 38 21.98 -17.95 -42.19
CA THR A 38 22.84 -16.78 -42.15
C THR A 38 22.54 -15.94 -40.91
N GLU A 39 23.57 -15.32 -40.34
CA GLU A 39 23.49 -14.56 -39.08
C GLU A 39 22.42 -13.43 -39.13
N SER A 40 22.24 -12.82 -40.30
CA SER A 40 21.20 -11.81 -40.55
C SER A 40 19.79 -12.40 -40.48
N GLU A 41 19.59 -13.59 -41.04
CA GLU A 41 18.29 -14.28 -41.03
C GLU A 41 18.00 -14.87 -39.65
N ALA A 42 19.01 -15.43 -38.98
CA ALA A 42 18.94 -15.89 -37.60
C ALA A 42 18.53 -14.77 -36.64
N ARG A 43 19.13 -13.57 -36.76
CA ARG A 43 18.73 -12.38 -35.99
C ARG A 43 17.30 -11.94 -36.27
N ARG A 44 16.90 -11.92 -37.54
CA ARG A 44 15.54 -11.53 -37.93
C ARG A 44 14.52 -12.48 -37.32
N ARG A 45 14.78 -13.78 -37.40
CA ARG A 45 13.90 -14.84 -36.89
C ARG A 45 13.84 -14.84 -35.36
N ALA A 46 14.98 -14.71 -34.68
CA ALA A 46 15.04 -14.57 -33.22
C ALA A 46 14.25 -13.34 -32.74
N ARG A 47 14.37 -12.18 -33.43
CA ARG A 47 13.59 -10.97 -33.09
C ARG A 47 12.08 -11.15 -33.28
N LEU A 48 11.64 -11.89 -34.29
CA LEU A 48 10.22 -12.18 -34.52
C LEU A 48 9.67 -13.14 -33.45
N THR A 49 10.42 -14.17 -33.09
CA THR A 49 10.07 -15.10 -32.01
C THR A 49 10.05 -14.41 -30.65
N PHE A 50 10.99 -13.50 -30.40
CA PHE A 50 11.07 -12.70 -29.18
C PHE A 50 10.22 -11.42 -29.20
N GLY A 51 9.45 -11.13 -30.25
CA GLY A 51 8.61 -9.93 -30.38
C GLY A 51 7.61 -9.70 -29.24
N GLY A 52 7.39 -10.69 -28.37
CA GLY A 52 6.65 -10.58 -27.11
C GLY A 52 7.45 -10.10 -25.89
N LEU A 53 8.75 -9.77 -25.99
CA LEU A 53 9.59 -9.38 -24.85
C LEU A 53 9.15 -8.09 -24.15
N GLU A 54 8.78 -7.09 -24.95
CA GLU A 54 8.23 -5.83 -24.43
C GLU A 54 6.90 -6.11 -23.71
N GLN A 55 6.11 -7.05 -24.24
CA GLN A 55 4.84 -7.46 -23.63
C GLN A 55 5.04 -8.25 -22.33
N ILE A 56 6.09 -9.07 -22.24
CA ILE A 56 6.49 -9.77 -21.00
C ILE A 56 7.05 -8.77 -19.99
N LYS A 57 7.85 -7.78 -20.43
CA LYS A 57 8.32 -6.68 -19.59
C LYS A 57 7.16 -5.85 -19.05
N ASP A 58 6.19 -5.50 -19.88
CA ASP A 58 4.99 -4.76 -19.49
C ASP A 58 4.11 -5.57 -18.55
N ALA A 59 3.89 -6.86 -18.83
CA ALA A 59 3.17 -7.76 -17.91
C ALA A 59 3.90 -7.89 -16.55
N CYS A 60 5.24 -7.95 -16.55
CA CYS A 60 6.03 -8.01 -15.31
C CYS A 60 6.09 -6.65 -14.58
N ARG A 61 5.92 -5.55 -15.31
CA ARG A 61 5.86 -4.17 -14.81
C ARG A 61 4.55 -3.90 -14.08
N ASP A 62 3.44 -4.47 -14.54
CA ASP A 62 2.12 -4.36 -13.89
C ASP A 62 1.99 -5.22 -12.63
N VAL A 63 2.60 -6.42 -12.60
CA VAL A 63 2.44 -7.36 -11.47
C VAL A 63 3.30 -7.00 -10.25
N ARG A 64 4.36 -6.18 -10.39
CA ARG A 64 5.38 -5.93 -9.33
C ARG A 64 4.99 -4.92 -8.23
N GLY A 65 3.70 -4.65 -8.02
CA GLY A 65 3.16 -4.12 -6.74
C GLY A 65 3.39 -2.62 -6.44
N THR A 66 4.06 -1.88 -7.31
CA THR A 66 4.08 -0.40 -7.24
C THR A 66 3.01 0.25 -8.11
N GLY A 67 2.48 -0.50 -9.10
CA GLY A 67 1.35 -0.08 -9.93
C GLY A 67 0.07 0.15 -9.12
N TRP A 68 -0.19 -0.64 -8.07
CA TRP A 68 -1.34 -0.39 -7.19
C TRP A 68 -1.24 0.99 -6.55
N LEU A 69 -0.11 1.38 -5.95
CA LEU A 69 -0.02 2.68 -5.27
C LEU A 69 -0.15 3.85 -6.24
N GLU A 70 0.42 3.73 -7.44
CA GLU A 70 0.27 4.73 -8.50
C GLU A 70 -1.18 4.79 -8.99
N SER A 71 -1.81 3.63 -9.22
CA SER A 71 -3.21 3.51 -9.61
C SER A 71 -4.15 4.09 -8.55
N VAL A 72 -3.94 3.79 -7.27
CA VAL A 72 -4.71 4.37 -6.17
C VAL A 72 -4.51 5.88 -6.09
N PHE A 73 -3.28 6.37 -6.26
CA PHE A 73 -3.02 7.81 -6.25
C PHE A 73 -3.69 8.53 -7.43
N GLN A 74 -3.65 7.89 -8.61
CA GLN A 74 -4.29 8.36 -9.82
C GLN A 74 -5.81 8.37 -9.66
N ASP A 75 -6.41 7.30 -9.14
CA ASP A 75 -7.84 7.20 -8.84
C ASP A 75 -8.28 8.26 -7.82
N ILE A 76 -7.50 8.48 -6.76
CA ILE A 76 -7.76 9.55 -5.77
C ILE A 76 -7.71 10.93 -6.45
N ARG A 77 -6.72 11.19 -7.31
CA ARG A 77 -6.61 12.47 -8.04
C ARG A 77 -7.80 12.67 -8.98
N TYR A 78 -8.23 11.63 -9.68
CA TYR A 78 -9.39 11.67 -10.56
C TYR A 78 -10.69 11.88 -9.76
N ALA A 79 -10.86 11.17 -8.64
CA ALA A 79 -12.00 11.32 -7.74
C ALA A 79 -12.07 12.74 -7.16
N LEU A 80 -10.95 13.30 -6.70
CA LEU A 80 -10.87 14.69 -6.21
C LEU A 80 -11.22 15.71 -7.29
N ARG A 81 -10.75 15.51 -8.52
CA ARG A 81 -11.10 16.37 -9.66
C ARG A 81 -12.59 16.27 -10.00
N GLY A 82 -13.17 15.07 -9.93
CA GLY A 82 -14.60 14.85 -10.09
C GLY A 82 -15.41 15.55 -8.99
N LEU A 83 -14.96 15.46 -7.74
CA LEU A 83 -15.59 16.11 -6.59
C LEU A 83 -15.60 17.63 -6.71
N HIS A 84 -14.55 18.22 -7.28
CA HIS A 84 -14.50 19.65 -7.62
C HIS A 84 -15.39 20.03 -8.82
N SER A 85 -15.66 19.10 -9.73
CA SER A 85 -16.51 19.34 -10.90
C SER A 85 -18.01 19.32 -10.56
N THR A 86 -18.41 18.69 -9.45
CA THR A 86 -19.82 18.59 -9.00
C THR A 86 -20.01 19.13 -7.58
N PRO A 87 -19.78 20.44 -7.35
CA PRO A 87 -19.68 21.03 -6.02
C PRO A 87 -20.93 20.84 -5.14
N VAL A 88 -22.13 20.80 -5.73
CA VAL A 88 -23.39 20.63 -4.99
C VAL A 88 -23.49 19.25 -4.33
N VAL A 89 -23.20 18.19 -5.08
CA VAL A 89 -23.26 16.81 -4.57
C VAL A 89 -22.18 16.60 -3.51
N SER A 90 -20.96 17.08 -3.80
CA SER A 90 -19.83 17.04 -2.88
C SER A 90 -20.14 17.73 -1.55
N ALA A 91 -20.74 18.92 -1.60
CA ALA A 91 -21.14 19.66 -0.39
C ALA A 91 -22.19 18.90 0.43
N ALA A 92 -23.20 18.32 -0.22
CA ALA A 92 -24.23 17.53 0.47
C ALA A 92 -23.61 16.30 1.18
N VAL A 93 -22.69 15.59 0.51
CA VAL A 93 -21.96 14.45 1.09
C VAL A 93 -21.09 14.90 2.27
N VAL A 94 -20.33 15.98 2.12
CA VAL A 94 -19.46 16.52 3.19
C VAL A 94 -20.28 16.96 4.39
N MET A 95 -21.40 17.67 4.19
CA MET A 95 -22.30 18.08 5.28
C MET A 95 -22.91 16.86 5.99
N SER A 96 -23.33 15.85 5.24
CA SER A 96 -23.91 14.63 5.81
C SER A 96 -22.88 13.87 6.66
N LEU A 97 -21.63 13.75 6.17
CA LEU A 97 -20.52 13.16 6.91
C LEU A 97 -20.17 13.98 8.15
N ALA A 98 -20.06 15.30 8.02
CA ALA A 98 -19.75 16.20 9.13
C ALA A 98 -20.80 16.12 10.24
N LEU A 99 -22.08 16.10 9.88
CA LEU A 99 -23.18 15.94 10.83
C LEU A 99 -23.14 14.58 11.53
N GLY A 100 -22.95 13.49 10.80
CA GLY A 100 -22.87 12.15 11.39
C GLY A 100 -21.68 11.99 12.34
N ILE A 101 -20.49 12.44 11.92
CA ILE A 101 -19.27 12.38 12.73
C ILE A 101 -19.38 13.31 13.94
N GLY A 102 -19.88 14.53 13.74
CA GLY A 102 -20.05 15.54 14.79
C GLY A 102 -21.09 15.13 15.83
N ALA A 103 -22.23 14.59 15.41
CA ALA A 103 -23.27 14.09 16.30
C ALA A 103 -22.74 12.94 17.17
N ASN A 104 -22.09 11.95 16.56
CA ASN A 104 -21.51 10.83 17.30
C ASN A 104 -20.42 11.30 18.28
N SER A 105 -19.56 12.24 17.85
CA SER A 105 -18.52 12.81 18.71
C SER A 105 -19.11 13.61 19.87
N ALA A 106 -20.19 14.36 19.65
CA ALA A 106 -20.89 15.12 20.68
C ALA A 106 -21.56 14.21 21.70
N VAL A 107 -22.25 13.16 21.25
CA VAL A 107 -22.84 12.15 22.15
C VAL A 107 -21.74 11.49 22.98
N TYR A 108 -20.64 11.05 22.36
CA TYR A 108 -19.52 10.48 23.09
C TYR A 108 -18.95 11.46 24.12
N THR A 109 -18.78 12.73 23.74
CA THR A 109 -18.26 13.77 24.65
C THR A 109 -19.19 13.99 25.84
N VAL A 110 -20.51 14.08 25.60
CA VAL A 110 -21.51 14.25 26.66
C VAL A 110 -21.56 13.02 27.56
N VAL A 111 -21.59 11.81 26.99
CA VAL A 111 -21.59 10.56 27.74
C VAL A 111 -20.31 10.42 28.56
N HIS A 112 -19.15 10.68 27.97
CA HIS A 112 -17.86 10.63 28.64
C HIS A 112 -17.78 11.68 29.75
N ALA A 113 -18.19 12.93 29.48
CA ALA A 113 -18.23 13.98 30.50
C ALA A 113 -19.23 13.68 31.62
N ALA A 114 -20.40 13.11 31.30
CA ALA A 114 -21.40 12.73 32.29
C ALA A 114 -20.94 11.54 33.13
N LEU A 115 -20.45 10.45 32.51
CA LEU A 115 -20.00 9.26 33.25
C LEU A 115 -18.69 9.48 34.01
N LEU A 116 -17.66 10.10 33.41
CA LEU A 116 -16.36 10.26 34.07
C LEU A 116 -16.29 11.43 35.04
N ARG A 117 -17.14 12.46 34.88
CA ARG A 117 -17.23 13.55 35.86
C ARG A 117 -18.22 13.25 36.98
N ALA A 118 -19.22 12.37 36.74
CA ALA A 118 -20.11 11.85 37.79
C ALA A 118 -19.54 10.65 38.54
N LEU A 119 -18.45 10.03 38.07
CA LEU A 119 -17.54 9.26 38.92
C LEU A 119 -16.39 10.18 39.36
N PRO A 120 -16.55 11.02 40.40
CA PRO A 120 -15.39 11.40 41.17
C PRO A 120 -14.80 10.08 41.67
N VAL A 121 -13.66 9.69 41.11
CA VAL A 121 -12.81 8.67 41.71
C VAL A 121 -12.30 9.29 43.01
N SER A 122 -13.17 9.28 44.03
CA SER A 122 -12.82 9.58 45.40
C SER A 122 -11.84 8.49 45.84
N ASN A 123 -10.55 8.78 45.64
CA ASN A 123 -9.38 8.09 46.17
C ASN A 123 -9.14 6.65 45.65
N PRO A 124 -8.35 6.46 44.57
CA PRO A 124 -7.79 5.14 44.28
C PRO A 124 -6.81 4.69 45.39
N ASP A 125 -6.22 5.62 46.14
CA ASP A 125 -5.18 5.34 47.14
C ASP A 125 -5.71 4.82 48.49
N ARG A 126 -7.03 4.85 48.74
CA ARG A 126 -7.60 4.36 50.01
C ARG A 126 -7.96 2.87 50.02
N ARG A 127 -7.94 2.18 48.87
CA ARG A 127 -8.27 0.73 48.81
C ARG A 127 -7.06 -0.20 48.86
N ALA A 128 -5.84 0.31 48.69
CA ALA A 128 -4.63 -0.50 48.85
C ALA A 128 -4.11 -0.54 50.31
N ALA A 129 -4.60 0.33 51.20
CA ALA A 129 -4.11 0.44 52.58
C ALA A 129 -4.95 -0.34 53.62
N GLN A 130 -6.03 -1.01 53.22
CA GLN A 130 -6.83 -1.86 54.11
C GLN A 130 -6.55 -3.35 53.89
N ILE A 131 -5.27 -3.69 53.74
CA ILE A 131 -4.81 -5.04 54.07
C ILE A 131 -4.39 -4.94 55.54
N ASP A 132 -5.31 -5.27 56.43
CA ASP A 132 -5.09 -5.23 57.87
C ASP A 132 -4.01 -6.27 58.23
N PRO A 133 -2.83 -5.84 58.74
CA PRO A 133 -1.78 -6.77 59.18
C PRO A 133 -2.25 -7.67 60.32
N ALA A 134 -3.37 -7.36 61.00
CA ALA A 134 -3.96 -8.21 62.03
C ALA A 134 -4.55 -9.52 61.49
N THR A 135 -4.81 -9.64 60.18
CA THR A 135 -5.32 -10.90 59.58
C THR A 135 -4.18 -11.87 59.25
N ALA A 136 -2.94 -11.38 59.09
CA ALA A 136 -1.78 -12.21 58.77
C ALA A 136 -1.18 -12.94 59.98
N LEU A 137 -1.52 -12.54 61.22
CA LEU A 137 -1.01 -13.13 62.46
C LEU A 137 -2.01 -14.05 63.18
N ARG A 138 -3.12 -14.43 62.53
CA ARG A 138 -4.15 -15.32 63.09
C ARG A 138 -4.08 -16.77 62.58
N PHE A 139 -3.01 -17.11 61.86
CA PHE A 139 -2.74 -18.44 61.29
C PHE A 139 -1.37 -18.97 61.75
N GLU A 140 -1.06 -18.90 63.04
CA GLU A 140 -0.01 -19.68 63.69
C GLU A 140 -0.59 -20.29 64.97
#